data_AF-A0A962UT47-F1
#
_entry.id   AF-A0A962UT47-F1
#
_cell.length_a   1.000
_cell.length_b   1.000
_cell.length_c   1.000
_cell.angle_alpha   90.00
_cell.angle_beta   90.00
_cell.angle_gamma   90.00
#
_symmetry.space_group_name_H-M   'P 1'
#
loop_
_entity.id
_entity.type
_entity.pdbx_description
1 polymer ?
#
loop_
_entity_poly.entity_id
_entity_poly.type
_entity_poly.pdbx_seq_one_letter_code
_entity_poly.pdbx_strand_id
1 'polypeptide(L)'
;MRNPNHPRPTTGQHRQSVLGRSGVLHVLSTEHRQGLALAERLARFARAGNDDDLAQAVAMVQAFNREEMEAHLQHEEQTIFAPLLRRRQYVDLCIQLGKEHGLLRSLVERMTSGDIRWHLAEFAQLLKNHTLLEEEWLFPVIQSTLTDDELRAVLDFSPLSVRDPSPAVSPQRQGLVTADNWLSVVAQHHSATGESGASIVLFPRYQPELSMSLAEHLGLVFFDLRKDYLQQFGVAADRTSLTALDPQLREWAAQSGLVCHNIEALLCVKTEQQRREWLRDFLAQDWPNPVLVPISVFQGDVPEEHPRVCDLELFRLPYLPVRQAGTTTVRYDIE
;
A
#
# COMPACT_ATOMS: atom_id res chain seq x y z
N MET A 1 -26.52 -45.19 48.36
CA MET A 1 -26.65 -44.73 46.96
C MET A 1 -26.44 -43.21 46.96
N ARG A 2 -25.31 -42.74 46.43
CA ARG A 2 -24.93 -41.32 46.35
C ARG A 2 -25.26 -40.82 44.94
N ASN A 3 -25.90 -39.66 44.84
CA ASN A 3 -26.20 -39.00 43.57
C ASN A 3 -25.17 -37.87 43.31
N PRO A 4 -24.37 -37.93 42.23
CA PRO A 4 -23.38 -36.92 41.90
C PRO A 4 -23.88 -36.06 40.73
N ASN A 5 -24.22 -34.79 40.96
CA ASN A 5 -24.21 -33.76 39.90
C ASN A 5 -24.45 -32.36 40.45
N HIS A 6 -23.36 -31.65 40.78
CA HIS A 6 -23.33 -30.19 40.75
C HIS A 6 -22.05 -29.78 40.01
N PRO A 7 -22.15 -29.09 38.86
CA PRO A 7 -20.98 -28.52 38.22
C PRO A 7 -20.50 -27.31 39.02
N ARG A 8 -19.21 -27.32 39.36
CA ARG A 8 -18.47 -26.14 39.85
C ARG A 8 -18.41 -25.10 38.73
N PRO A 9 -18.45 -23.79 39.05
CA PRO A 9 -18.25 -22.76 38.04
C PRO A 9 -16.81 -22.85 37.52
N THR A 10 -16.68 -23.10 36.23
CA THR A 10 -15.42 -23.07 35.49
C THR A 10 -14.94 -21.63 35.39
N THR A 11 -14.05 -21.24 36.30
CA THR A 11 -13.12 -20.12 36.12
C THR A 11 -12.22 -20.43 34.92
N GLY A 12 -12.57 -19.94 33.74
CA GLY A 12 -11.73 -20.19 32.55
C GLY A 12 -12.22 -19.67 31.20
N GLN A 13 -13.22 -18.79 31.13
CA GLN A 13 -13.76 -18.31 29.84
C GLN A 13 -13.89 -16.78 29.69
N HIS A 14 -13.18 -15.99 30.52
CA HIS A 14 -13.17 -14.51 30.41
C HIS A 14 -11.75 -13.93 30.29
N ARG A 15 -10.91 -14.46 29.39
CA ARG A 15 -9.60 -13.86 29.11
C ARG A 15 -9.33 -13.52 27.64
N GLN A 16 -10.32 -13.68 26.76
CA GLN A 16 -10.20 -13.36 25.33
C GLN A 16 -11.03 -12.14 24.90
N SER A 17 -11.61 -11.38 25.82
CA SER A 17 -12.20 -10.08 25.51
C SER A 17 -11.40 -8.97 26.19
N VAL A 18 -11.13 -7.91 25.42
CA VAL A 18 -10.62 -6.59 25.83
C VAL A 18 -9.09 -6.42 25.78
N LEU A 19 -8.50 -6.58 24.59
CA LEU A 19 -7.48 -5.60 24.20
C LEU A 19 -8.26 -4.39 23.67
N GLY A 20 -8.48 -3.38 24.52
CA GLY A 20 -9.08 -2.11 24.09
C GLY A 20 -8.11 -1.31 23.22
N ARG A 21 -8.41 -0.04 22.94
CA ARG A 21 -7.52 0.91 22.23
C ARG A 21 -6.04 0.85 22.68
N SER A 22 -5.82 0.71 23.98
CA SER A 22 -4.48 0.58 24.59
C SER A 22 -3.74 -0.70 24.18
N GLY A 23 -4.45 -1.75 23.80
CA GLY A 23 -3.89 -3.03 23.37
C GLY A 23 -3.32 -2.98 21.97
N VAL A 24 -4.08 -2.43 21.01
CA VAL A 24 -3.63 -2.20 19.62
C VAL A 24 -2.32 -1.43 19.60
N LEU A 25 -2.31 -0.28 20.26
CA LEU A 25 -1.15 0.59 20.25
C LEU A 25 0.04 0.00 20.98
N HIS A 26 -0.17 -0.87 21.97
CA HIS A 26 0.93 -1.52 22.67
C HIS A 26 1.70 -2.48 21.76
N VAL A 27 0.99 -3.21 20.87
CA VAL A 27 1.61 -4.10 19.88
C VAL A 27 2.44 -3.26 18.89
N LEU A 28 1.81 -2.27 18.25
CA LEU A 28 2.48 -1.40 17.28
C LEU A 28 3.67 -0.63 17.90
N SER A 29 3.50 -0.09 19.13
CA SER A 29 4.61 0.58 19.84
C SER A 29 5.76 -0.38 20.18
N THR A 30 5.50 -1.68 20.29
CA THR A 30 6.57 -2.66 20.55
C THR A 30 7.39 -2.90 19.29
N GLU A 31 6.73 -3.03 18.15
CA GLU A 31 7.38 -3.12 16.82
C GLU A 31 8.16 -1.83 16.51
N HIS A 32 7.59 -0.67 16.79
CA HIS A 32 8.24 0.64 16.64
C HIS A 32 9.52 0.78 17.47
N ARG A 33 9.54 0.28 18.72
CA ARG A 33 10.78 0.26 19.52
C ARG A 33 11.88 -0.58 18.88
N GLN A 34 11.55 -1.70 18.24
CA GLN A 34 12.52 -2.50 17.51
C GLN A 34 13.03 -1.76 16.27
N GLY A 35 12.13 -1.13 15.51
CA GLY A 35 12.46 -0.28 14.36
C GLY A 35 13.40 0.88 14.72
N LEU A 36 13.13 1.60 15.81
CA LEU A 36 13.98 2.69 16.29
C LEU A 36 15.37 2.20 16.72
N ALA A 37 15.44 1.09 17.47
CA ALA A 37 16.72 0.52 17.89
C ALA A 37 17.57 0.08 16.68
N LEU A 38 16.93 -0.49 15.65
CA LEU A 38 17.58 -0.81 14.39
C LEU A 38 18.06 0.47 13.69
N ALA A 39 17.20 1.47 13.49
CA ALA A 39 17.55 2.73 12.84
C ALA A 39 18.79 3.38 13.47
N GLU A 40 18.87 3.45 14.80
CA GLU A 40 20.04 3.98 15.50
C GLU A 40 21.31 3.17 15.26
N ARG A 41 21.19 1.84 15.19
CA ARG A 41 22.32 0.95 14.89
C ARG A 41 22.82 1.16 13.46
N LEU A 42 21.92 1.20 12.49
CA LEU A 42 22.25 1.42 11.08
C LEU A 42 22.90 2.79 10.87
N ALA A 43 22.42 3.83 11.56
CA ALA A 43 23.03 5.16 11.51
C ALA A 43 24.50 5.17 12.00
N ARG A 44 24.85 4.33 12.99
CA ARG A 44 26.24 4.16 13.43
C ARG A 44 27.10 3.48 12.37
N PHE A 45 26.61 2.41 11.77
CA PHE A 45 27.30 1.73 10.67
C PHE A 45 27.50 2.63 9.45
N ALA A 46 26.47 3.40 9.06
CA ALA A 46 26.57 4.34 7.95
C ALA A 46 27.61 5.45 8.23
N ARG A 47 27.75 5.91 9.48
CA ARG A 47 28.69 6.99 9.83
C ARG A 47 30.15 6.53 9.92
N ALA A 48 30.40 5.37 10.51
CA ALA A 48 31.74 4.98 10.94
C ALA A 48 32.11 3.52 10.66
N GLY A 49 31.18 2.72 10.11
CA GLY A 49 31.42 1.31 9.82
C GLY A 49 32.40 1.11 8.67
N ASN A 50 33.19 0.05 8.73
CA ASN A 50 33.98 -0.44 7.60
C ASN A 50 33.09 -1.24 6.62
N ASP A 51 33.68 -1.83 5.58
CA ASP A 51 32.91 -2.55 4.55
C ASP A 51 32.19 -3.79 5.10
N ASP A 52 32.79 -4.49 6.07
CA ASP A 52 32.16 -5.64 6.74
C ASP A 52 30.96 -5.19 7.61
N ASP A 53 31.08 -4.06 8.30
CA ASP A 53 29.99 -3.46 9.07
C ASP A 53 28.83 -3.05 8.14
N LEU A 54 29.13 -2.48 6.97
CA LEU A 54 28.12 -2.12 5.98
C LEU A 54 27.43 -3.36 5.41
N ALA A 55 28.17 -4.42 5.09
CA ALA A 55 27.59 -5.67 4.60
C ALA A 55 26.68 -6.32 5.66
N GLN A 56 27.11 -6.30 6.93
CA GLN A 56 26.29 -6.74 8.06
C GLN A 56 25.02 -5.89 8.21
N ALA A 57 25.13 -4.56 8.06
CA ALA A 57 23.99 -3.66 8.15
C ALA A 57 22.94 -3.94 7.07
N VAL A 58 23.38 -4.18 5.83
CA VAL A 58 22.48 -4.55 4.72
C VAL A 58 21.76 -5.86 5.03
N ALA A 59 22.46 -6.87 5.56
CA ALA A 59 21.84 -8.13 5.96
C ALA A 59 20.77 -7.93 7.05
N MET A 60 21.02 -7.03 8.02
CA MET A 60 20.04 -6.67 9.06
C MET A 60 18.80 -6.00 8.46
N VAL A 61 18.98 -5.04 7.57
CA VAL A 61 17.86 -4.36 6.89
C VAL A 61 17.01 -5.37 6.11
N GLN A 62 17.65 -6.28 5.37
CA GLN A 62 16.95 -7.30 4.60
C GLN A 62 16.19 -8.30 5.48
N ALA A 63 16.75 -8.69 6.62
CA ALA A 63 16.07 -9.56 7.58
C ALA A 63 14.87 -8.84 8.21
N PHE A 64 15.09 -7.63 8.75
CA PHE A 64 14.04 -6.80 9.33
C PHE A 64 12.89 -6.54 8.35
N ASN A 65 13.20 -6.26 7.08
CA ASN A 65 12.18 -6.05 6.05
C ASN A 65 11.29 -7.28 5.88
N ARG A 66 11.89 -8.49 5.82
CA ARG A 66 11.15 -9.74 5.58
C ARG A 66 10.36 -10.22 6.81
N GLU A 67 10.91 -9.99 8.00
CA GLU A 67 10.40 -10.60 9.24
C GLU A 67 9.43 -9.68 9.98
N GLU A 68 9.58 -8.36 9.83
CA GLU A 68 8.86 -7.37 10.65
C GLU A 68 8.25 -6.24 9.81
N MET A 69 9.08 -5.49 9.08
CA MET A 69 8.64 -4.21 8.48
C MET A 69 7.54 -4.36 7.45
N GLU A 70 7.65 -5.27 6.48
CA GLU A 70 6.63 -5.37 5.41
C GLU A 70 5.25 -5.73 5.97
N ALA A 71 5.21 -6.66 6.92
CA ALA A 71 3.97 -7.05 7.59
C ALA A 71 3.35 -5.87 8.36
N HIS A 72 4.19 -5.08 9.04
CA HIS A 72 3.79 -3.88 9.75
C HIS A 72 3.20 -2.81 8.80
N LEU A 73 3.89 -2.50 7.70
CA LEU A 73 3.40 -1.50 6.74
C LEU A 73 2.07 -1.92 6.10
N GLN A 74 1.90 -3.21 5.78
CA GLN A 74 0.62 -3.74 5.28
C GLN A 74 -0.49 -3.62 6.32
N HIS A 75 -0.18 -3.89 7.59
CA HIS A 75 -1.13 -3.77 8.68
C HIS A 75 -1.69 -2.35 8.76
N GLU A 76 -0.81 -1.36 8.71
CA GLU A 76 -1.19 0.05 8.75
C GLU A 76 -1.96 0.45 7.49
N GLU A 77 -1.46 0.11 6.31
CA GLU A 77 -2.09 0.44 5.04
C GLU A 77 -3.52 -0.11 4.93
N GLN A 78 -3.71 -1.37 5.32
CA GLN A 78 -4.98 -2.07 5.12
C GLN A 78 -6.00 -1.81 6.22
N THR A 79 -5.56 -1.60 7.46
CA THR A 79 -6.49 -1.52 8.61
C THR A 79 -6.55 -0.14 9.25
N ILE A 80 -5.52 0.69 9.11
CA ILE A 80 -5.47 2.04 9.70
C ILE A 80 -5.67 3.10 8.63
N PHE A 81 -4.95 3.05 7.50
CA PHE A 81 -5.08 4.07 6.47
C PHE A 81 -6.44 3.96 5.77
N ALA A 82 -6.92 2.77 5.48
CA ALA A 82 -8.23 2.59 4.85
C ALA A 82 -9.38 3.32 5.58
N PRO A 83 -9.56 3.18 6.92
CA PRO A 83 -10.55 3.98 7.65
C PRO A 83 -10.18 5.46 7.79
N LEU A 84 -8.91 5.83 7.91
CA LEU A 84 -8.52 7.25 8.04
C LEU A 84 -8.64 8.02 6.72
N LEU A 85 -8.44 7.39 5.58
CA LEU A 85 -8.64 7.97 4.26
C LEU A 85 -10.12 8.32 3.98
N ARG A 86 -11.07 7.67 4.67
CA ARG A 86 -12.49 8.08 4.69
C ARG A 86 -12.71 9.45 5.36
N ARG A 87 -11.73 9.94 6.11
CA ARG A 87 -11.83 11.12 6.96
C ARG A 87 -10.88 12.19 6.43
N ARG A 88 -11.46 13.18 5.74
CA ARG A 88 -10.71 14.22 5.01
C ARG A 88 -9.53 14.82 5.76
N GLN A 89 -9.71 15.12 7.05
CA GLN A 89 -8.66 15.78 7.84
C GLN A 89 -7.38 14.94 8.01
N TYR A 90 -7.42 13.64 7.72
CA TYR A 90 -6.27 12.73 7.85
C TYR A 90 -5.72 12.23 6.51
N VAL A 91 -6.31 12.64 5.39
CA VAL A 91 -5.90 12.18 4.05
C VAL A 91 -4.43 12.50 3.77
N ASP A 92 -3.99 13.72 4.07
CA ASP A 92 -2.60 14.12 3.79
C ASP A 92 -1.59 13.39 4.68
N LEU A 93 -1.96 13.07 5.92
CA LEU A 93 -1.14 12.23 6.81
C LEU A 93 -0.98 10.81 6.23
N CYS A 94 -2.08 10.16 5.82
CA CYS A 94 -2.01 8.83 5.21
C CYS A 94 -1.22 8.82 3.90
N ILE A 95 -1.29 9.88 3.09
CA ILE A 95 -0.49 9.99 1.87
C ILE A 95 0.99 10.17 2.21
N GLN A 96 1.33 10.97 3.22
CA GLN A 96 2.71 11.13 3.65
C GLN A 96 3.27 9.78 4.12
N LEU A 97 2.60 9.10 5.03
CA LEU A 97 3.02 7.81 5.54
C LEU A 97 3.12 6.77 4.41
N GLY A 98 2.12 6.67 3.54
CA GLY A 98 2.18 5.77 2.37
C GLY A 98 3.35 6.06 1.42
N LYS A 99 3.76 7.33 1.26
CA LYS A 99 4.98 7.70 0.50
C LYS A 99 6.25 7.26 1.24
N GLU A 100 6.30 7.45 2.55
CA GLU A 100 7.42 7.01 3.39
C GLU A 100 7.56 5.49 3.36
N HIS A 101 6.45 4.73 3.42
CA HIS A 101 6.42 3.28 3.25
C HIS A 101 7.00 2.86 1.89
N GLY A 102 6.54 3.52 0.82
CA GLY A 102 7.04 3.29 -0.53
C GLY A 102 8.56 3.54 -0.63
N LEU A 103 9.07 4.60 0.00
CA LEU A 103 10.50 4.93 0.02
C LEU A 103 11.31 3.97 0.88
N LEU A 104 10.82 3.54 2.05
CA LEU A 104 11.46 2.53 2.90
C LEU A 104 11.69 1.22 2.14
N ARG A 105 10.62 0.65 1.56
CA ARG A 105 10.69 -0.58 0.74
C ARG A 105 11.72 -0.46 -0.38
N SER A 106 11.81 0.72 -0.96
CA SER A 106 12.69 0.99 -2.08
C SER A 106 14.16 1.13 -1.71
N LEU A 107 14.44 1.73 -0.56
CA LEU A 107 15.80 1.80 -0.02
C LEU A 107 16.33 0.39 0.29
N VAL A 108 15.49 -0.52 0.81
CA VAL A 108 15.87 -1.94 1.01
C VAL A 108 16.33 -2.61 -0.28
N GLU A 109 15.61 -2.39 -1.39
CA GLU A 109 15.98 -2.96 -2.69
C GLU A 109 17.29 -2.38 -3.23
N ARG A 110 17.48 -1.07 -3.07
CA ARG A 110 18.66 -0.35 -3.56
C ARG A 110 19.94 -0.69 -2.80
N MET A 111 19.87 -1.22 -1.58
CA MET A 111 21.05 -1.67 -0.82
C MET A 111 21.81 -2.85 -1.44
N THR A 112 21.45 -3.29 -2.64
CA THR A 112 22.17 -4.29 -3.44
C THR A 112 23.09 -3.67 -4.50
N SER A 113 23.04 -2.36 -4.73
CA SER A 113 23.85 -1.65 -5.72
C SER A 113 24.05 -0.17 -5.38
N GLY A 114 25.10 0.47 -5.93
CA GLY A 114 25.37 1.89 -5.71
C GLY A 114 25.99 2.21 -4.34
N ASP A 115 25.82 3.44 -3.86
CA ASP A 115 26.40 3.91 -2.59
C ASP A 115 25.61 3.34 -1.40
N ILE A 116 26.03 2.15 -0.96
CA ILE A 116 25.43 1.43 0.18
C ILE A 116 25.42 2.30 1.43
N ARG A 117 26.49 3.08 1.68
CA ARG A 117 26.61 3.90 2.88
C ARG A 117 25.54 5.00 2.88
N TRP A 118 25.36 5.66 1.74
CA TRP A 118 24.31 6.67 1.60
C TRP A 118 22.92 6.06 1.75
N HIS A 119 22.62 4.95 1.05
CA HIS A 119 21.32 4.26 1.17
C HIS A 119 21.01 3.84 2.61
N LEU A 120 22.02 3.34 3.34
CA LEU A 120 21.88 2.94 4.73
C LEU A 120 21.58 4.12 5.65
N ALA A 121 22.25 5.26 5.44
CA ALA A 121 22.00 6.48 6.19
C ALA A 121 20.56 7.00 5.96
N GLU A 122 20.12 7.03 4.70
CA GLU A 122 18.77 7.45 4.33
C GLU A 122 17.71 6.52 4.92
N PHE A 123 17.89 5.20 4.83
CA PHE A 123 16.96 4.23 5.40
C PHE A 123 16.85 4.39 6.92
N ALA A 124 17.99 4.51 7.61
CA ALA A 124 18.01 4.70 9.05
C ALA A 124 17.29 5.98 9.46
N GLN A 125 17.54 7.09 8.76
CA GLN A 125 16.91 8.37 9.06
C GLN A 125 15.41 8.36 8.76
N LEU A 126 15.01 7.77 7.63
CA LEU A 126 13.62 7.66 7.23
C LEU A 126 12.84 6.77 8.19
N LEU A 127 13.35 5.56 8.50
CA LEU A 127 12.69 4.64 9.43
C LEU A 127 12.47 5.30 10.78
N LYS A 128 13.48 6.01 11.30
CA LYS A 128 13.36 6.76 12.55
C LYS A 128 12.28 7.84 12.49
N ASN A 129 12.32 8.69 11.47
CA ASN A 129 11.38 9.82 11.36
C ASN A 129 9.94 9.32 11.16
N HIS A 130 9.79 8.29 10.34
CA HIS A 130 8.53 7.63 10.07
C HIS A 130 7.91 7.06 11.35
N THR A 131 8.67 6.25 12.09
CA THR A 131 8.18 5.69 13.38
C THR A 131 7.80 6.78 14.38
N LEU A 132 8.59 7.86 14.49
CA LEU A 132 8.24 8.96 15.38
C LEU A 132 6.99 9.72 14.94
N LEU A 133 6.81 9.95 13.63
CA LEU A 133 5.61 10.56 13.08
C LEU A 133 4.36 9.75 13.43
N GLU A 134 4.46 8.43 13.36
CA GLU A 134 3.34 7.56 13.71
C GLU A 134 3.02 7.59 15.19
N GLU A 135 4.02 7.46 16.06
CA GLU A 135 3.81 7.54 17.51
C GLU A 135 3.25 8.91 17.94
N GLU A 136 3.77 10.01 17.37
CA GLU A 136 3.40 11.36 17.76
C GLU A 136 2.06 11.82 17.16
N TRP A 137 1.71 11.36 15.96
CA TRP A 137 0.56 11.89 15.21
C TRP A 137 -0.46 10.82 14.84
N LEU A 138 -0.03 9.69 14.28
CA LEU A 138 -0.96 8.64 13.85
C LEU A 138 -1.64 7.98 15.06
N PHE A 139 -0.91 7.64 16.11
CA PHE A 139 -1.45 6.94 17.27
C PHE A 139 -2.50 7.76 18.03
N PRO A 140 -2.29 9.06 18.30
CA PRO A 140 -3.36 9.91 18.84
C PRO A 140 -4.60 9.97 17.94
N VAL A 141 -4.42 9.97 16.62
CA VAL A 141 -5.54 9.90 15.66
C VAL A 141 -6.27 8.57 15.81
N ILE A 142 -5.56 7.44 15.85
CA ILE A 142 -6.15 6.11 16.07
C ILE A 142 -6.98 6.09 17.36
N GLN A 143 -6.42 6.58 18.46
CA GLN A 143 -7.09 6.60 19.78
C GLN A 143 -8.37 7.43 19.78
N SER A 144 -8.35 8.59 19.13
CA SER A 144 -9.45 9.55 19.17
C SER A 144 -10.53 9.29 18.11
N THR A 145 -10.18 8.60 17.03
CA THR A 145 -10.97 8.64 15.80
C THR A 145 -11.54 7.30 15.36
N LEU A 146 -10.80 6.19 15.53
CA LEU A 146 -11.28 4.89 15.05
C LEU A 146 -12.43 4.37 15.91
N THR A 147 -13.41 3.72 15.29
CA THR A 147 -14.50 3.05 16.01
C THR A 147 -14.01 1.74 16.63
N ASP A 148 -14.79 1.15 17.55
CA ASP A 148 -14.41 -0.13 18.17
C ASP A 148 -14.38 -1.28 17.15
N ASP A 149 -15.20 -1.22 16.10
CA ASP A 149 -15.17 -2.20 15.00
C ASP A 149 -13.93 -2.01 14.11
N GLU A 150 -13.55 -0.76 13.80
CA GLU A 150 -12.31 -0.47 13.08
C GLU A 150 -11.09 -0.91 13.89
N LEU A 151 -11.06 -0.66 15.20
CA LEU A 151 -9.97 -1.12 16.09
C LEU A 151 -9.91 -2.64 16.21
N ARG A 152 -11.07 -3.32 16.16
CA ARG A 152 -11.10 -4.78 16.12
C ARG A 152 -10.50 -5.30 14.81
N ALA A 153 -10.79 -4.67 13.68
CA ALA A 153 -10.14 -5.01 12.42
C ALA A 153 -8.62 -4.83 12.46
N VAL A 154 -8.12 -3.83 13.19
CA VAL A 154 -6.67 -3.68 13.45
C VAL A 154 -6.14 -4.84 14.30
N LEU A 155 -6.84 -5.28 15.35
CA LEU A 155 -6.37 -6.40 16.19
C LEU A 155 -6.40 -7.76 15.49
N ASP A 156 -7.43 -7.98 14.68
CA ASP A 156 -7.68 -9.26 14.03
C ASP A 156 -6.91 -9.38 12.70
N PHE A 157 -6.14 -8.34 12.33
CA PHE A 157 -5.35 -8.35 11.11
C PHE A 157 -4.32 -9.46 11.16
N SER A 158 -4.33 -10.29 10.10
CA SER A 158 -3.22 -11.17 9.79
C SER A 158 -2.56 -10.60 8.54
N PRO A 159 -1.26 -10.26 8.58
CA PRO A 159 -0.55 -9.86 7.38
C PRO A 159 -0.67 -10.97 6.35
N LEU A 160 -0.73 -10.56 5.08
CA LEU A 160 -0.61 -11.52 3.99
C LEU A 160 0.79 -12.11 4.11
N SER A 161 0.87 -13.43 4.32
CA SER A 161 2.15 -14.12 4.22
C SER A 161 2.77 -13.74 2.88
N VAL A 162 4.08 -13.44 2.86
CA VAL A 162 4.87 -13.54 1.63
C VAL A 162 4.52 -14.90 1.06
N ARG A 163 3.74 -14.94 -0.04
CA ARG A 163 3.32 -16.22 -0.62
C ARG A 163 4.59 -16.99 -0.89
N ASP A 164 4.76 -18.14 -0.22
CA ASP A 164 5.59 -19.18 -0.77
C ASP A 164 5.11 -19.38 -2.20
N PRO A 165 6.02 -19.46 -3.21
CA PRO A 165 5.61 -19.75 -4.57
C PRO A 165 4.85 -21.08 -4.53
N SER A 166 3.52 -20.99 -4.62
CA SER A 166 2.64 -22.14 -4.46
C SER A 166 3.07 -23.24 -5.44
N PRO A 167 3.17 -24.52 -5.03
CA PRO A 167 3.63 -25.60 -5.89
C PRO A 167 2.62 -25.94 -7.02
N ALA A 168 1.57 -25.15 -7.20
CA ALA A 168 0.55 -25.31 -8.24
C ALA A 168 0.45 -24.11 -9.21
N VAL A 169 1.45 -23.24 -9.27
CA VAL A 169 1.57 -22.34 -10.43
C VAL A 169 2.01 -23.20 -11.61
N SER A 170 1.14 -23.35 -12.61
CA SER A 170 1.49 -24.04 -13.87
C SER A 170 2.85 -23.52 -14.37
N PRO A 171 3.73 -24.39 -14.91
CA PRO A 171 5.13 -24.07 -15.22
C PRO A 171 5.33 -23.02 -16.33
N GLN A 172 4.30 -22.25 -16.67
CA GLN A 172 4.31 -21.16 -17.64
C GLN A 172 4.44 -19.75 -17.02
N ARG A 173 4.37 -19.58 -15.69
CA ARG A 173 4.51 -18.26 -15.02
C ARG A 173 5.84 -18.03 -14.29
N GLN A 174 6.85 -18.90 -14.48
CA GLN A 174 8.15 -18.81 -13.81
C GLN A 174 9.29 -18.36 -14.76
N GLY A 175 9.02 -17.36 -15.61
CA GLY A 175 10.12 -16.49 -16.01
C GLY A 175 10.42 -15.60 -14.81
N LEU A 176 11.63 -15.61 -14.28
CA LEU A 176 12.04 -14.61 -13.28
C LEU A 176 11.82 -13.22 -13.88
N VAL A 177 10.72 -12.57 -13.48
CA VAL A 177 10.42 -11.21 -13.88
C VAL A 177 11.32 -10.33 -13.02
N THR A 178 12.34 -9.74 -13.65
CA THR A 178 13.24 -8.77 -13.03
C THR A 178 12.55 -7.41 -12.94
N ALA A 179 13.15 -6.48 -12.20
CA ALA A 179 12.72 -5.08 -12.19
C ALA A 179 12.66 -4.46 -13.60
N ASP A 180 13.31 -5.07 -14.59
CA ASP A 180 13.43 -4.53 -15.95
C ASP A 180 12.35 -5.02 -16.92
N ASN A 181 11.52 -6.02 -16.58
CA ASN A 181 10.54 -6.60 -17.52
C ASN A 181 9.09 -6.63 -17.02
N TRP A 182 8.77 -6.04 -15.87
CA TRP A 182 7.37 -5.93 -15.41
C TRP A 182 6.48 -5.21 -16.43
N LEU A 183 6.99 -4.17 -17.09
CA LEU A 183 6.28 -3.45 -18.15
C LEU A 183 5.90 -4.38 -19.30
N SER A 184 6.81 -5.27 -19.70
CA SER A 184 6.55 -6.26 -20.74
C SER A 184 5.49 -7.27 -20.32
N VAL A 185 5.44 -7.63 -19.03
CA VAL A 185 4.39 -8.52 -18.51
C VAL A 185 3.03 -7.84 -18.57
N VAL A 186 2.93 -6.58 -18.15
CA VAL A 186 1.67 -5.83 -18.25
C VAL A 186 1.28 -5.64 -19.72
N ALA A 187 2.23 -5.33 -20.61
CA ALA A 187 1.98 -5.22 -22.04
C ALA A 187 1.48 -6.55 -22.64
N GLN A 188 2.11 -7.67 -22.31
CA GLN A 188 1.68 -8.99 -22.77
C GLN A 188 0.29 -9.34 -22.26
N HIS A 189 0.01 -9.07 -20.98
CA HIS A 189 -1.30 -9.27 -20.39
C HIS A 189 -2.35 -8.41 -21.11
N HIS A 190 -2.05 -7.13 -21.32
CA HIS A 190 -2.91 -6.19 -22.03
C HIS A 190 -3.23 -6.69 -23.45
N SER A 191 -2.22 -7.05 -24.23
CA SER A 191 -2.39 -7.60 -25.59
C SER A 191 -3.21 -8.89 -25.61
N ALA A 192 -3.06 -9.76 -24.60
CA ALA A 192 -3.83 -11.01 -24.52
C ALA A 192 -5.33 -10.78 -24.23
N THR A 193 -5.66 -9.69 -23.53
CA THR A 193 -7.04 -9.32 -23.20
C THR A 193 -7.72 -8.42 -24.24
N GLY A 194 -6.97 -7.99 -25.26
CA GLY A 194 -7.42 -7.11 -26.32
C GLY A 194 -7.10 -5.63 -26.07
N GLU A 195 -7.02 -4.86 -27.16
CA GLU A 195 -6.71 -3.42 -27.16
C GLU A 195 -7.90 -2.54 -26.78
N SER A 196 -8.94 -3.11 -26.16
CA SER A 196 -10.11 -2.39 -25.67
C SER A 196 -10.61 -2.97 -24.36
N GLY A 197 -11.44 -2.22 -23.64
CA GLY A 197 -11.94 -2.59 -22.32
C GLY A 197 -11.12 -2.07 -21.15
N ALA A 198 -11.57 -2.43 -19.95
CA ALA A 198 -10.95 -2.04 -18.69
C ALA A 198 -9.99 -3.12 -18.18
N SER A 199 -8.89 -2.69 -17.57
CA SER A 199 -7.96 -3.58 -16.89
C SER A 199 -7.53 -2.98 -15.56
N ILE A 200 -7.28 -3.84 -14.58
CA ILE A 200 -6.72 -3.45 -13.28
C ILE A 200 -5.30 -3.98 -13.20
N VAL A 201 -4.38 -3.16 -12.72
CA VAL A 201 -3.00 -3.56 -12.43
C VAL A 201 -2.80 -3.48 -10.93
N LEU A 202 -2.56 -4.64 -10.31
CA LEU A 202 -2.32 -4.73 -8.88
C LEU A 202 -0.84 -4.48 -8.61
N PHE A 203 -0.53 -3.33 -8.01
CA PHE A 203 0.82 -3.00 -7.63
C PHE A 203 1.05 -3.40 -6.17
N PRO A 204 2.20 -4.02 -5.83
CA PRO A 204 2.53 -4.41 -4.45
C PRO A 204 2.64 -3.22 -3.49
N ARG A 205 2.78 -2.00 -4.01
CA ARG A 205 2.93 -0.76 -3.23
C ARG A 205 2.54 0.46 -4.05
N TYR A 206 2.11 1.51 -3.36
CA TYR A 206 1.79 2.78 -4.00
C TYR A 206 3.04 3.49 -4.52
N GLN A 207 3.19 3.59 -5.85
CA GLN A 207 4.26 4.34 -6.52
C GLN A 207 3.74 5.03 -7.79
N PRO A 208 3.50 6.35 -7.77
CA PRO A 208 3.00 7.10 -8.93
C PRO A 208 3.83 6.95 -10.19
N GLU A 209 5.15 6.85 -10.04
CA GLU A 209 6.11 6.77 -11.14
C GLU A 209 5.93 5.47 -11.95
N LEU A 210 5.53 4.37 -11.30
CA LEU A 210 5.22 3.12 -12.00
C LEU A 210 4.02 3.30 -12.92
N SER A 211 2.97 3.98 -12.44
CA SER A 211 1.78 4.27 -13.25
C SER A 211 2.11 5.18 -14.44
N MET A 212 3.02 6.14 -14.27
CA MET A 212 3.51 6.98 -15.37
C MET A 212 4.31 6.16 -16.39
N SER A 213 5.27 5.35 -15.95
CA SER A 213 6.06 4.49 -16.84
C SER A 213 5.18 3.46 -17.56
N LEU A 214 4.15 2.96 -16.91
CA LEU A 214 3.15 2.09 -17.53
C LEU A 214 2.43 2.80 -18.68
N ALA A 215 1.93 4.01 -18.43
CA ALA A 215 1.24 4.80 -19.45
C ALA A 215 2.15 5.09 -20.65
N GLU A 216 3.38 5.54 -20.39
CA GLU A 216 4.40 5.81 -21.42
C GLU A 216 4.72 4.56 -22.23
N HIS A 217 4.93 3.42 -21.57
CA HIS A 217 5.29 2.16 -22.22
C HIS A 217 4.17 1.63 -23.14
N LEU A 218 2.92 1.79 -22.73
CA LEU A 218 1.76 1.34 -23.50
C LEU A 218 1.25 2.38 -24.50
N GLY A 219 1.85 3.58 -24.54
CA GLY A 219 1.38 4.68 -25.39
C GLY A 219 0.00 5.23 -24.98
N LEU A 220 -0.37 5.09 -23.71
CA LEU A 220 -1.64 5.54 -23.15
C LEU A 220 -1.50 6.93 -22.50
N VAL A 221 -2.61 7.65 -22.36
CA VAL A 221 -2.62 8.90 -21.61
C VAL A 221 -2.51 8.61 -20.11
N PHE A 222 -1.59 9.28 -19.42
CA PHE A 222 -1.56 9.28 -17.95
C PHE A 222 -2.49 10.35 -17.40
N PHE A 223 -3.33 9.98 -16.45
CA PHE A 223 -4.26 10.90 -15.79
C PHE A 223 -4.25 10.73 -14.27
N ASP A 224 -4.13 11.82 -13.53
CA ASP A 224 -4.19 11.79 -12.06
C ASP A 224 -5.59 12.20 -11.59
N LEU A 225 -6.42 11.22 -11.22
CA LEU A 225 -7.80 11.45 -10.84
C LEU A 225 -7.93 12.48 -9.70
N ARG A 226 -7.02 12.46 -8.73
CA ARG A 226 -7.09 13.37 -7.60
C ARG A 226 -6.86 14.80 -8.05
N LYS A 227 -5.77 15.03 -8.79
CA LYS A 227 -5.34 16.36 -9.20
C LYS A 227 -6.25 16.93 -10.29
N ASP A 228 -6.53 16.14 -11.31
CA ASP A 228 -7.12 16.64 -12.55
C ASP A 228 -8.66 16.59 -12.52
N TYR A 229 -9.26 15.83 -11.59
CA TYR A 229 -10.72 15.71 -11.47
C TYR A 229 -11.26 16.00 -10.07
N LEU A 230 -10.77 15.34 -9.02
CA LEU A 230 -11.34 15.50 -7.68
C LEU A 230 -11.09 16.88 -7.07
N GLN A 231 -10.02 17.55 -7.48
CA GLN A 231 -9.66 18.89 -7.00
C GLN A 231 -10.81 19.90 -7.18
N GLN A 232 -11.54 19.85 -8.30
CA GLN A 232 -12.62 20.79 -8.59
C GLN A 232 -13.82 20.65 -7.63
N PHE A 233 -13.99 19.47 -7.03
CA PHE A 233 -15.07 19.22 -6.09
C PHE A 233 -14.72 19.66 -4.67
N GLY A 234 -13.47 20.10 -4.42
CA GLY A 234 -13.05 20.64 -3.14
C GLY A 234 -13.42 19.70 -2.01
N VAL A 235 -14.26 20.15 -1.06
CA VAL A 235 -14.80 19.37 0.07
C VAL A 235 -15.84 18.30 -0.29
N ALA A 236 -16.48 18.42 -1.45
CA ALA A 236 -17.58 17.55 -1.87
C ALA A 236 -17.13 16.31 -2.67
N ALA A 237 -15.82 16.14 -2.90
CA ALA A 237 -15.30 15.03 -3.69
C ALA A 237 -15.67 13.64 -3.14
N ASP A 238 -15.89 13.54 -1.82
CA ASP A 238 -16.32 12.31 -1.15
C ASP A 238 -17.75 11.88 -1.52
N ARG A 239 -18.59 12.84 -1.91
CA ARG A 239 -19.98 12.61 -2.34
C ARG A 239 -20.09 12.19 -3.80
N THR A 240 -19.03 12.34 -4.58
CA THR A 240 -19.01 11.92 -5.99
C THR A 240 -19.22 10.41 -6.07
N SER A 241 -20.25 9.96 -6.78
CA SER A 241 -20.48 8.52 -7.01
C SER A 241 -19.34 7.91 -7.82
N LEU A 242 -18.99 6.64 -7.57
CA LEU A 242 -18.01 5.94 -8.42
C LEU A 242 -18.51 5.85 -9.87
N THR A 243 -19.80 5.60 -10.07
CA THR A 243 -20.43 5.56 -11.41
C THR A 243 -20.45 6.92 -12.12
N ALA A 244 -20.25 8.03 -11.40
CA ALA A 244 -20.10 9.34 -12.04
C ALA A 244 -18.74 9.50 -12.75
N LEU A 245 -17.77 8.63 -12.46
CA LEU A 245 -16.49 8.60 -13.15
C LEU A 245 -16.61 8.03 -14.56
N ASP A 246 -17.52 7.09 -14.80
CA ASP A 246 -17.53 6.30 -16.04
C ASP A 246 -17.65 7.14 -17.32
N PRO A 247 -18.55 8.16 -17.42
CA PRO A 247 -18.61 9.03 -18.58
C PRO A 247 -17.30 9.80 -18.80
N GLN A 248 -16.66 10.20 -17.70
CA GLN A 248 -15.45 10.99 -17.72
C GLN A 248 -14.23 10.16 -18.13
N LEU A 249 -14.08 8.95 -17.58
CA LEU A 249 -13.07 7.98 -17.98
C LEU A 249 -13.22 7.64 -19.48
N ARG A 250 -14.45 7.52 -19.96
CA ARG A 250 -14.74 7.25 -21.38
C ARG A 250 -14.33 8.41 -22.28
N GLU A 251 -14.61 9.64 -21.85
CA GLU A 251 -14.19 10.84 -22.56
C GLU A 251 -12.65 10.92 -22.65
N TRP A 252 -11.95 10.72 -21.54
CA TRP A 252 -10.48 10.77 -21.53
C TRP A 252 -9.84 9.63 -22.33
N ALA A 253 -10.42 8.44 -22.27
CA ALA A 253 -9.92 7.29 -23.01
C ALA A 253 -10.23 7.38 -24.52
N ALA A 254 -11.13 8.26 -24.97
CA ALA A 254 -11.68 8.24 -26.34
C ALA A 254 -10.62 8.40 -27.45
N GLN A 255 -9.46 9.01 -27.18
CA GLN A 255 -8.44 9.25 -28.20
C GLN A 255 -7.42 8.12 -28.32
N SER A 256 -6.86 7.65 -27.20
CA SER A 256 -5.73 6.71 -27.21
C SER A 256 -5.69 5.78 -26.01
N GLY A 257 -6.78 5.67 -25.25
CA GLY A 257 -6.80 4.94 -23.98
C GLY A 257 -6.08 5.69 -22.84
N LEU A 258 -6.18 5.12 -21.64
CA LEU A 258 -5.92 5.82 -20.38
C LEU A 258 -5.28 4.91 -19.33
N VAL A 259 -4.33 5.44 -18.58
CA VAL A 259 -3.96 4.95 -17.23
C VAL A 259 -4.49 5.98 -16.21
N CYS A 260 -5.48 5.58 -15.42
CA CYS A 260 -6.11 6.43 -14.41
C CYS A 260 -5.47 6.19 -13.04
N HIS A 261 -4.48 7.01 -12.70
CA HIS A 261 -3.80 6.99 -11.42
C HIS A 261 -4.65 7.62 -10.31
N ASN A 262 -4.36 7.27 -9.05
CA ASN A 262 -5.02 7.80 -7.84
C ASN A 262 -6.54 7.55 -7.75
N ILE A 263 -7.07 6.51 -8.41
CA ILE A 263 -8.48 6.17 -8.24
C ILE A 263 -8.82 5.80 -6.79
N GLU A 264 -7.83 5.28 -6.06
CA GLU A 264 -7.97 4.86 -4.68
C GLU A 264 -8.34 6.01 -3.73
N ALA A 265 -8.08 7.26 -4.15
CA ALA A 265 -8.53 8.45 -3.43
C ALA A 265 -10.06 8.62 -3.43
N LEU A 266 -10.76 8.13 -4.47
CA LEU A 266 -12.22 8.08 -4.45
C LEU A 266 -12.72 6.76 -3.88
N LEU A 267 -12.03 5.63 -4.13
CA LEU A 267 -12.43 4.34 -3.55
C LEU A 267 -12.40 4.39 -2.02
N CYS A 268 -11.39 5.04 -1.43
CA CYS A 268 -11.21 5.04 0.02
C CYS A 268 -12.41 5.59 0.80
N VAL A 269 -13.16 6.55 0.24
CA VAL A 269 -14.37 7.15 0.83
C VAL A 269 -15.65 6.34 0.58
N LYS A 270 -15.56 5.16 -0.05
CA LYS A 270 -16.70 4.28 -0.35
C LYS A 270 -16.71 3.07 0.55
N THR A 271 -17.91 2.52 0.76
CA THR A 271 -18.06 1.23 1.44
C THR A 271 -17.42 0.12 0.63
N GLU A 272 -17.00 -0.96 1.29
CA GLU A 272 -16.44 -2.14 0.61
C GLU A 272 -17.36 -2.67 -0.48
N GLN A 273 -18.67 -2.79 -0.18
CA GLN A 273 -19.67 -3.21 -1.15
C GLN A 273 -19.65 -2.32 -2.40
N GLN A 274 -19.67 -0.99 -2.23
CA GLN A 274 -19.61 -0.06 -3.35
C GLN A 274 -18.32 -0.18 -4.16
N ARG A 275 -17.17 -0.39 -3.51
CA ARG A 275 -15.89 -0.59 -4.21
C ARG A 275 -15.91 -1.88 -5.03
N ARG A 276 -16.31 -3.00 -4.42
CA ARG A 276 -16.40 -4.31 -5.09
C ARG A 276 -17.38 -4.31 -6.26
N GLU A 277 -18.54 -3.65 -6.08
CA GLU A 277 -19.53 -3.49 -7.15
C GLU A 277 -18.95 -2.68 -8.31
N TRP A 278 -18.39 -1.50 -8.04
CA TRP A 278 -17.83 -0.67 -9.10
C TRP A 278 -16.62 -1.32 -9.80
N LEU A 279 -15.70 -1.97 -9.08
CA LEU A 279 -14.54 -2.64 -9.70
C LEU A 279 -14.98 -3.78 -10.64
N ARG A 280 -16.02 -4.52 -10.27
CA ARG A 280 -16.62 -5.56 -11.11
C ARG A 280 -17.28 -4.95 -12.35
N ASP A 281 -18.09 -3.92 -12.15
CA ASP A 281 -18.80 -3.26 -13.24
C ASP A 281 -17.82 -2.57 -14.21
N PHE A 282 -16.79 -1.91 -13.68
CA PHE A 282 -15.69 -1.30 -14.43
C PHE A 282 -15.05 -2.30 -15.40
N LEU A 283 -14.70 -3.49 -14.92
CA LEU A 283 -14.11 -4.58 -15.72
C LEU A 283 -15.07 -5.18 -16.75
N ALA A 284 -16.38 -5.14 -16.49
CA ALA A 284 -17.42 -5.68 -17.37
C ALA A 284 -17.89 -4.69 -18.44
N GLN A 285 -17.60 -3.39 -18.27
CA GLN A 285 -18.00 -2.35 -19.21
C GLN A 285 -17.24 -2.45 -20.54
N ASP A 286 -17.94 -2.08 -21.62
CA ASP A 286 -17.34 -1.95 -22.94
C ASP A 286 -16.69 -0.56 -23.08
N TRP A 287 -15.36 -0.52 -23.12
CA TRP A 287 -14.59 0.71 -23.25
C TRP A 287 -14.03 0.82 -24.67
N PRO A 288 -14.18 1.97 -25.34
CA PRO A 288 -13.80 2.12 -26.74
C PRO A 288 -12.29 1.97 -26.97
N ASN A 289 -11.50 2.30 -25.96
CA ASN A 289 -10.05 2.15 -25.90
C ASN A 289 -9.65 1.61 -24.51
N PRO A 290 -8.39 1.21 -24.30
CA PRO A 290 -7.93 0.68 -23.02
C PRO A 290 -8.12 1.67 -21.88
N VAL A 291 -8.64 1.19 -20.75
CA VAL A 291 -8.64 1.93 -19.49
C VAL A 291 -7.98 1.09 -18.40
N LEU A 292 -6.80 1.50 -17.97
CA LEU A 292 -6.02 0.81 -16.96
C LEU A 292 -6.12 1.56 -15.63
N VAL A 293 -6.38 0.82 -14.56
CA VAL A 293 -6.49 1.36 -13.21
C VAL A 293 -5.48 0.64 -12.30
N PRO A 294 -4.41 1.33 -11.88
CA PRO A 294 -3.52 0.91 -10.81
C PRO A 294 -4.23 0.83 -9.45
N ILE A 295 -4.04 -0.28 -8.72
CA ILE A 295 -4.55 -0.46 -7.34
C ILE A 295 -3.43 -1.03 -6.47
N SER A 296 -3.25 -0.47 -5.27
CA SER A 296 -2.27 -0.94 -4.28
C SER A 296 -2.87 -1.21 -2.91
N VAL A 297 -3.85 -0.42 -2.48
CA VAL A 297 -4.45 -0.50 -1.14
C VAL A 297 -5.67 -1.43 -1.14
N PHE A 298 -6.56 -1.31 -2.13
CA PHE A 298 -7.83 -2.04 -2.17
C PHE A 298 -7.77 -3.30 -3.04
N GLN A 299 -6.63 -3.99 -3.08
CA GLN A 299 -6.43 -5.19 -3.90
C GLN A 299 -7.41 -6.31 -3.54
N GLY A 300 -7.73 -6.48 -2.26
CA GLY A 300 -8.71 -7.47 -1.78
C GLY A 300 -10.17 -7.22 -2.20
N ASP A 301 -10.47 -6.05 -2.76
CA ASP A 301 -11.79 -5.71 -3.31
C ASP A 301 -11.91 -6.03 -4.81
N VAL A 302 -10.78 -6.31 -5.47
CA VAL A 302 -10.71 -6.64 -6.89
C VAL A 302 -11.21 -8.08 -7.11
N PRO A 303 -12.03 -8.37 -8.13
CA PRO A 303 -12.47 -9.73 -8.43
C PRO A 303 -11.31 -10.69 -8.65
N GLU A 304 -11.30 -11.79 -7.88
CA GLU A 304 -10.29 -12.85 -8.01
C GLU A 304 -10.34 -13.49 -9.40
N GLU A 305 -9.16 -13.87 -9.92
CA GLU A 305 -8.98 -14.62 -11.17
C GLU A 305 -9.61 -14.00 -12.43
N HIS A 306 -9.95 -12.71 -12.41
CA HIS A 306 -10.51 -12.05 -13.58
C HIS A 306 -9.46 -11.90 -14.69
N PRO A 307 -9.77 -12.24 -15.96
CA PRO A 307 -8.78 -12.26 -17.04
C PRO A 307 -8.15 -10.90 -17.35
N ARG A 308 -8.80 -9.80 -16.95
CA ARG A 308 -8.34 -8.41 -17.12
C ARG A 308 -7.68 -7.80 -15.87
N VAL A 309 -7.35 -8.64 -14.89
CA VAL A 309 -6.57 -8.25 -13.71
C VAL A 309 -5.14 -8.75 -13.87
N CYS A 310 -4.19 -7.82 -13.92
CA CYS A 310 -2.77 -8.10 -13.96
C CYS A 310 -2.20 -7.98 -12.55
N ASP A 311 -1.92 -9.12 -11.94
CA ASP A 311 -1.38 -9.20 -10.59
C ASP A 311 0.15 -9.08 -10.61
N LEU A 312 0.69 -8.00 -10.04
CA LEU A 312 2.12 -7.77 -9.87
C LEU A 312 2.58 -7.93 -8.40
N GLU A 313 1.76 -8.47 -7.49
CA GLU A 313 2.11 -8.57 -6.06
C GLU A 313 3.42 -9.33 -5.81
N LEU A 314 3.68 -10.39 -6.60
CA LEU A 314 4.89 -11.21 -6.47
C LEU A 314 6.09 -10.66 -7.25
N PHE A 315 5.97 -9.50 -7.89
CA PHE A 315 6.98 -8.94 -8.76
C PHE A 315 7.90 -8.01 -7.98
N ARG A 316 9.20 -8.12 -8.23
CA ARG A 316 10.17 -7.10 -7.79
C ARG A 316 10.11 -5.94 -8.76
N LEU A 317 9.34 -4.91 -8.43
CA LEU A 317 9.21 -3.74 -9.28
C LEU A 317 10.37 -2.76 -9.06
N PRO A 318 10.84 -2.07 -10.11
CA PRO A 318 11.92 -1.10 -9.99
C PRO A 318 11.44 0.05 -9.12
N TYR A 319 12.27 0.49 -8.18
CA TYR A 319 12.01 1.78 -7.56
C TYR A 319 12.43 2.92 -8.47
N LEU A 320 11.44 3.58 -9.05
CA LEU A 320 11.64 4.82 -9.78
C LEU A 320 11.69 5.98 -8.77
N PRO A 321 12.79 6.75 -8.72
CA PRO A 321 12.86 7.90 -7.81
C PRO A 321 11.74 8.88 -8.16
N VAL A 322 11.08 9.41 -7.13
CA VAL A 322 10.11 10.50 -7.32
C VAL A 322 10.79 11.60 -8.10
N ARG A 323 10.35 11.85 -9.34
CA ARG A 323 10.81 13.04 -10.07
C ARG A 323 10.38 14.21 -9.20
N GLN A 324 11.33 14.90 -8.58
CA GLN A 324 11.03 16.10 -7.80
C GLN A 324 10.34 17.11 -8.74
N ALA A 325 9.02 17.11 -8.73
CA ALA A 325 8.26 18.26 -9.21
C ALA A 325 8.72 19.42 -8.33
N GLY A 326 9.27 20.46 -8.97
CA GLY A 326 10.02 21.55 -8.32
C GLY A 326 9.53 21.85 -6.91
N THR A 327 10.42 21.70 -5.94
CA THR A 327 10.20 21.88 -4.51
C THR A 327 9.53 23.22 -4.22
N THR A 328 8.21 23.20 -4.14
CA THR A 328 7.46 24.26 -3.45
C THR A 328 7.31 23.78 -2.02
N THR A 329 8.20 24.24 -1.15
CA THR A 329 8.08 24.04 0.29
C THR A 329 6.78 24.69 0.74
N VAL A 330 5.71 23.90 0.90
CA VAL A 330 4.49 24.38 1.54
C VAL A 330 4.81 24.54 3.02
N ARG A 331 5.11 25.76 3.45
CA ARG A 331 5.05 26.14 4.86
C ARG A 331 3.58 26.21 5.23
N TYR A 332 3.15 25.33 6.12
CA TYR A 332 1.88 25.50 6.81
C TYR A 332 2.12 26.48 7.96
N ASP A 333 1.84 27.76 7.72
CA ASP A 333 1.55 28.68 8.82
C ASP A 333 0.11 28.36 9.27
N ILE A 334 -0.01 27.60 10.35
CA ILE A 334 -1.28 27.38 11.05
C ILE A 334 -1.22 28.30 12.27
N GLU A 335 -1.95 29.42 12.20
CA GLU A 335 -2.28 30.25 13.36
C GLU A 335 -3.34 29.57 14.26
#